data_AF-A0A7L0DIQ7-F1
#
_entry.id   AF-A0A7L0DIQ7-F1
#
_cell.length_a   1.000
_cell.length_b   1.000
_cell.length_c   1.000
_cell.angle_alpha   90.00
_cell.angle_beta   90.00
_cell.angle_gamma   90.00
#
_symmetry.space_group_name_H-M   'P 1'
#
loop_
_entity.id
_entity.type
_entity.pdbx_description
1 polymer ?
#
loop_
_entity_poly.entity_id
_entity_poly.type
_entity_poly.pdbx_seq_one_letter_code
_entity_poly.pdbx_strand_id
1 'polypeptide(L)'
;PPGEKTQNLIGVSELIIATSLQGVLFCLLGAQPLLIIGFSGPLLVFEEAFFSFCSSNDLEYLVGRVWIGFWLILIVLVMVAFEGSFLVRFVSRFTQEIFAFLISLIFIYETFSKLAKIFQEHPLHGCLGSNGSGAAAWGNGSVVPAEVRGQPNTALLSLVLMAGTFFIAFFLRKFKNSRFFPGRVPAFLPPIPPPQKLSVPSGFSVTAPEQRGWVINPLGQRSDFPVWMMVASGLPAILVFILIFMETQITT
;
A
#
# COMPACT_ATOMS: atom_id res chain seq x y z
N PRO A 1 -3.05 2.68 -6.22
CA PRO A 1 -2.68 3.30 -4.91
C PRO A 1 -3.73 3.04 -3.83
N PRO A 2 -3.42 3.12 -2.52
CA PRO A 2 -4.40 2.87 -1.45
C PRO A 2 -5.67 3.75 -1.57
N GLY A 3 -5.55 4.96 -2.12
CA GLY A 3 -6.69 5.86 -2.39
C GLY A 3 -7.64 5.40 -3.51
N GLU A 4 -7.14 4.69 -4.54
CA GLU A 4 -8.02 4.15 -5.60
C GLU A 4 -8.89 3.00 -5.11
N LYS A 5 -8.47 2.32 -4.02
CA LYS A 5 -9.18 1.17 -3.44
C LYS A 5 -10.20 1.56 -2.38
N THR A 6 -10.08 2.76 -1.82
CA THR A 6 -10.95 3.28 -0.75
C THR A 6 -11.78 4.48 -1.20
N GLN A 7 -12.07 4.61 -2.50
CA GLN A 7 -12.84 5.74 -3.07
C GLN A 7 -12.34 7.12 -2.59
N ASN A 8 -11.02 7.33 -2.52
CA ASN A 8 -10.39 8.57 -2.03
C ASN A 8 -10.73 8.95 -0.58
N LEU A 9 -11.21 8.02 0.26
CA LEU A 9 -11.45 8.28 1.69
C LEU A 9 -10.17 8.28 2.52
N ILE A 10 -9.11 7.64 2.02
CA ILE A 10 -7.74 7.71 2.54
C ILE A 10 -6.80 7.97 1.37
N GLY A 11 -6.14 9.11 1.36
CA GLY A 11 -5.19 9.47 0.33
C GLY A 11 -3.77 9.04 0.64
N VAL A 12 -2.96 9.21 -0.40
CA VAL A 12 -1.51 9.04 -0.35
C VAL A 12 -0.87 10.08 0.59
N SER A 13 -1.45 11.28 0.70
CA SER A 13 -1.03 12.36 1.60
C SER A 13 -1.07 11.96 3.07
N GLU A 14 -2.18 11.41 3.54
CA GLU A 14 -2.39 10.98 4.93
C GLU A 14 -1.42 9.86 5.29
N LEU A 15 -1.18 8.94 4.34
CA LEU A 15 -0.20 7.88 4.52
C LEU A 15 1.23 8.41 4.64
N ILE A 16 1.62 9.38 3.80
CA ILE A 16 2.96 9.99 3.84
C ILE A 16 3.18 10.73 5.17
N ILE A 17 2.19 11.52 5.63
CA ILE A 17 2.29 12.23 6.91
C ILE A 17 2.36 11.22 8.07
N ALA A 18 1.51 10.20 8.07
CA ALA A 18 1.52 9.18 9.12
C ALA A 18 2.84 8.40 9.17
N THR A 19 3.34 7.96 8.02
CA THR A 19 4.59 7.17 7.93
C THR A 19 5.80 8.01 8.32
N SER A 20 5.85 9.29 7.90
CA SER A 20 6.96 10.19 8.25
C SER A 20 6.98 10.51 9.75
N LEU A 21 5.84 10.85 10.34
CA LEU A 21 5.74 11.13 11.78
C LEU A 21 6.09 9.88 12.61
N GLN A 22 5.51 8.73 12.25
CA GLN A 22 5.75 7.47 12.96
C GLN A 22 7.20 7.01 12.84
N GLY A 23 7.82 7.17 11.66
CA GLY A 23 9.24 6.86 11.46
C GLY A 23 10.14 7.72 12.33
N VAL A 24 9.89 9.04 12.42
CA VAL A 24 10.67 9.94 13.29
C VAL A 24 10.51 9.56 14.75
N LEU A 25 9.28 9.33 15.22
CA LEU A 25 9.02 8.95 16.61
C LEU A 25 9.67 7.61 16.96
N PHE A 26 9.61 6.63 16.06
CA PHE A 26 10.21 5.32 16.30
C PHE A 26 11.74 5.34 16.25
N CYS A 27 12.36 6.14 15.38
CA CYS A 27 13.81 6.32 15.39
C CYS A 27 14.33 6.97 16.67
N LEU A 28 13.53 7.85 17.31
CA LEU A 28 13.92 8.54 18.54
C LEU A 28 13.69 7.70 19.80
N LEU A 29 12.61 6.91 19.85
CA LEU A 29 12.16 6.22 21.06
C LEU A 29 12.27 4.68 20.97
N GLY A 30 12.55 4.13 19.79
CA GLY A 30 12.57 2.70 19.53
C GLY A 30 13.85 2.02 20.00
N ALA A 31 13.72 0.76 20.44
CA ALA A 31 14.86 -0.07 20.85
C ALA A 31 15.74 -0.53 19.65
N GLN A 32 15.19 -0.55 18.43
CA GLN A 32 15.88 -0.98 17.21
C GLN A 32 15.61 -0.01 16.05
N PRO A 33 16.45 1.02 15.85
CA PRO A 33 16.25 2.04 14.82
C PRO A 33 16.47 1.54 13.38
N LEU A 34 16.94 0.30 13.22
CA LEU A 34 17.06 -0.38 11.92
C LEU A 34 15.71 -0.88 11.38
N LEU A 35 14.68 -0.98 12.23
CA LEU A 35 13.36 -1.45 11.83
C LEU A 35 12.60 -0.32 11.13
N ILE A 36 12.30 -0.50 9.85
CA ILE A 36 11.53 0.44 9.04
C ILE A 36 10.06 0.14 9.25
N ILE A 37 9.33 1.09 9.85
CA ILE A 37 7.88 0.97 9.97
C ILE A 37 7.23 1.64 8.77
N GLY A 38 6.38 0.89 8.08
CA GLY A 38 5.64 1.39 6.93
C GLY A 38 4.38 0.59 6.70
N PHE A 39 3.59 1.04 5.72
CA PHE A 39 2.41 0.33 5.28
C PHE A 39 2.81 -0.95 4.54
N SER A 40 2.32 -2.11 4.98
CA SER A 40 2.65 -3.39 4.36
C SER A 40 1.55 -3.88 3.43
N GLY A 41 1.93 -4.73 2.46
CA GLY A 41 1.00 -5.31 1.49
C GLY A 41 -0.16 -6.07 2.14
N PRO A 42 0.08 -6.97 3.11
CA PRO A 42 -1.00 -7.64 3.85
C PRO A 42 -1.95 -6.68 4.57
N LEU A 43 -1.42 -5.58 5.13
CA LEU A 43 -2.24 -4.56 5.79
C LEU A 43 -3.11 -3.79 4.77
N LEU A 44 -2.62 -3.57 3.55
CA LEU A 44 -3.41 -3.01 2.44
C LEU A 44 -4.59 -3.91 2.09
N VAL A 45 -4.34 -5.22 1.93
CA VAL A 45 -5.39 -6.20 1.60
C VAL A 45 -6.43 -6.27 2.70
N PHE A 46 -6.00 -6.23 3.97
CA PHE A 46 -6.91 -6.13 5.11
C PHE A 46 -7.78 -4.86 5.03
N GLU A 47 -7.20 -3.70 4.77
CA GLU A 47 -7.95 -2.44 4.65
C GLU A 47 -8.93 -2.46 3.47
N GLU A 48 -8.59 -3.07 2.33
CA GLU A 48 -9.50 -3.26 1.18
C GLU A 48 -10.68 -4.18 1.55
N ALA A 49 -10.42 -5.28 2.25
CA ALA A 49 -11.45 -6.19 2.72
C ALA A 49 -12.36 -5.54 3.77
N PHE A 50 -11.79 -4.79 4.72
CA PHE A 50 -12.53 -4.08 5.75
C PHE A 50 -13.39 -2.96 5.16
N PHE A 51 -12.87 -2.22 4.17
CA PHE A 51 -13.63 -1.22 3.44
C PHE A 51 -14.84 -1.84 2.70
N SER A 52 -14.62 -2.94 1.97
CA SER A 52 -15.69 -3.66 1.27
C SER A 52 -16.77 -4.18 2.24
N PHE A 53 -16.35 -4.69 3.40
CA PHE A 53 -17.25 -5.12 4.46
C PHE A 53 -18.08 -3.96 5.03
N CYS A 54 -17.46 -2.83 5.34
CA CYS A 54 -18.17 -1.64 5.83
C CYS A 54 -19.16 -1.11 4.79
N SER A 55 -18.77 -1.07 3.51
CA SER A 55 -19.65 -0.62 2.43
C SER A 55 -20.83 -1.56 2.18
N SER A 56 -20.67 -2.87 2.43
CA SER A 56 -21.76 -3.85 2.26
C SER A 56 -22.78 -3.83 3.40
N ASN A 57 -22.40 -3.29 4.56
CA ASN A 57 -23.24 -3.22 5.75
C ASN A 57 -23.71 -1.78 6.07
N ASP A 58 -23.49 -0.83 5.16
CA ASP A 58 -23.79 0.60 5.33
C ASP A 58 -23.16 1.22 6.60
N LEU A 59 -21.95 0.78 6.95
CA LEU A 59 -21.21 1.24 8.12
C LEU A 59 -20.18 2.29 7.75
N GLU A 60 -20.02 3.29 8.63
CA GLU A 60 -19.01 4.33 8.46
C GLU A 60 -17.59 3.77 8.66
N TYR A 61 -16.90 3.49 7.55
CA TYR A 61 -15.55 2.90 7.53
C TYR A 61 -14.54 3.65 8.41
N LEU A 62 -14.58 5.00 8.40
CA LEU A 62 -13.68 5.84 9.19
C LEU A 62 -13.84 5.57 10.70
N VAL A 63 -15.08 5.44 11.17
CA VAL A 63 -15.40 5.22 12.59
C VAL A 63 -14.99 3.81 12.98
N GLY A 64 -15.29 2.82 12.14
CA GLY A 64 -14.81 1.45 12.33
C GLY A 64 -13.29 1.36 12.47
N ARG A 65 -12.55 2.12 11.66
CA ARG A 65 -11.07 2.18 11.73
C ARG A 65 -10.56 2.77 13.05
N VAL A 66 -11.24 3.78 13.60
CA VAL A 66 -10.90 4.35 14.92
C VAL A 66 -11.13 3.32 16.03
N TRP A 67 -12.23 2.57 15.99
CA TRP A 67 -12.49 1.51 16.97
C TRP A 67 -11.49 0.36 16.89
N ILE A 68 -11.11 -0.07 15.68
CA ILE A 68 -10.00 -1.02 15.48
C ILE A 68 -8.71 -0.47 16.12
N GLY A 69 -8.41 0.82 15.90
CA GLY A 69 -7.25 1.48 16.52
C GLY A 69 -7.30 1.49 18.05
N PHE A 70 -8.47 1.74 18.64
CA PHE A 70 -8.66 1.70 20.09
C PHE A 70 -8.41 0.29 20.66
N TRP A 71 -8.96 -0.75 20.02
CA TRP A 71 -8.70 -2.14 20.39
C TRP A 71 -7.23 -2.53 20.22
N LEU A 72 -6.56 -2.06 19.15
CA LEU A 72 -5.13 -2.29 18.96
C LEU A 72 -4.30 -1.71 20.10
N ILE A 73 -4.57 -0.47 20.52
CA ILE A 73 -3.88 0.16 21.66
C ILE A 73 -4.13 -0.65 22.94
N LEU A 74 -5.37 -1.07 23.18
CA LEU A 74 -5.73 -1.88 24.35
C LEU A 74 -4.97 -3.23 24.36
N ILE A 75 -4.98 -3.95 23.24
CA ILE A 75 -4.28 -5.25 23.10
C ILE A 75 -2.78 -5.07 23.32
N VAL A 76 -2.17 -4.03 22.75
CA VAL A 76 -0.74 -3.73 22.93
C VAL A 76 -0.43 -3.39 24.38
N LEU A 77 -1.23 -2.56 25.04
CA LEU A 77 -1.01 -2.19 26.44
C LEU A 77 -1.11 -3.43 27.35
N VAL A 78 -2.14 -4.25 27.17
CA VAL A 78 -2.33 -5.51 27.88
C VAL A 78 -1.12 -6.43 27.65
N MET A 79 -0.69 -6.60 26.40
CA MET A 79 0.45 -7.45 26.06
C MET A 79 1.75 -6.96 26.72
N VAL A 80 2.00 -5.65 26.72
CA VAL A 80 3.18 -5.06 27.39
C VAL A 80 3.09 -5.24 28.91
N ALA A 81 1.91 -5.05 29.51
CA ALA A 81 1.71 -5.18 30.96
C ALA A 81 1.89 -6.62 31.47
N PHE A 82 1.54 -7.63 30.67
CA PHE A 82 1.66 -9.04 31.03
C PHE A 82 2.96 -9.72 30.55
N GLU A 83 3.99 -8.94 30.22
CA GLU A 83 5.26 -9.46 29.68
C GLU A 83 5.06 -10.38 28.45
N GLY A 84 4.28 -9.91 27.47
CA GLY A 84 4.00 -10.65 26.23
C GLY A 84 5.23 -10.98 25.37
N SER A 85 6.43 -10.55 25.78
CA SER A 85 7.71 -11.01 25.24
C SER A 85 7.87 -12.54 25.33
N PHE A 86 7.15 -13.22 26.23
CA PHE A 86 7.09 -14.68 26.26
C PHE A 86 6.49 -15.29 24.98
N LEU A 87 5.50 -14.63 24.35
CA LEU A 87 4.86 -15.12 23.12
C LEU A 87 5.87 -15.26 21.97
N VAL A 88 6.89 -14.41 21.95
CA VAL A 88 7.97 -14.44 20.96
C VAL A 88 8.72 -15.77 21.01
N ARG A 89 8.86 -16.37 22.19
CA ARG A 89 9.58 -17.66 22.35
C ARG A 89 8.86 -18.84 21.70
N PHE A 90 7.54 -18.74 21.49
CA PHE A 90 6.79 -19.78 20.78
C PHE A 90 6.89 -19.66 19.26
N VAL A 91 7.31 -18.51 18.74
CA VAL A 91 7.50 -18.33 17.30
C VAL A 91 8.80 -19.01 16.89
N SER A 92 8.67 -20.20 16.32
CA SER A 92 9.81 -20.97 15.83
C SER A 92 10.34 -20.43 14.50
N ARG A 93 11.61 -20.71 14.21
CA ARG A 93 12.24 -20.45 12.90
C ARG A 93 11.42 -21.01 11.74
N PHE A 94 10.82 -22.18 11.94
CA PHE A 94 9.93 -22.81 10.96
C PHE A 94 8.71 -21.93 10.61
N THR A 95 8.08 -21.33 11.63
CA THR A 95 6.92 -20.44 11.42
C THR A 95 7.33 -19.15 10.72
N GLN A 96 8.50 -18.60 11.09
CA GLN A 96 9.07 -17.41 10.42
C GLN A 96 9.35 -17.67 8.94
N GLU A 97 9.94 -18.82 8.60
CA GLU A 97 10.25 -19.19 7.21
C GLU A 97 8.97 -19.38 6.38
N ILE A 98 7.93 -20.03 6.92
CA ILE A 98 6.63 -20.17 6.24
C ILE A 98 5.99 -18.81 5.99
N PHE A 99 5.99 -17.92 6.98
CA PHE A 99 5.34 -16.62 6.84
C PHE A 99 6.12 -15.69 5.90
N ALA A 100 7.45 -15.71 5.95
CA ALA A 100 8.30 -14.98 5.00
C ALA A 100 8.06 -15.47 3.55
N PHE A 101 7.90 -16.78 3.36
CA PHE A 101 7.53 -17.35 2.06
C PHE A 101 6.13 -16.89 1.63
N LEU A 102 5.14 -16.88 2.54
CA LEU A 102 3.77 -16.45 2.25
C LEU A 102 3.72 -14.97 1.84
N ILE A 103 4.37 -14.06 2.57
CA ILE A 103 4.43 -12.64 2.19
C ILE A 103 5.07 -12.49 0.81
N SER A 104 6.19 -13.20 0.57
CA SER A 104 6.87 -13.16 -0.71
C SER A 104 5.95 -13.62 -1.85
N LEU A 105 5.17 -14.68 -1.64
CA LEU A 105 4.21 -15.20 -2.61
C LEU A 105 3.08 -14.20 -2.87
N ILE A 106 2.52 -13.58 -1.82
CA ILE A 106 1.47 -12.55 -1.93
C ILE A 106 1.99 -11.36 -2.74
N PHE A 107 3.21 -10.87 -2.46
CA PHE A 107 3.79 -9.74 -3.17
C PHE A 107 4.02 -10.04 -4.65
N ILE A 108 4.50 -11.24 -4.97
CA ILE A 108 4.64 -11.70 -6.36
C ILE A 108 3.27 -11.73 -7.05
N TYR A 109 2.26 -12.34 -6.40
CA TYR A 109 0.90 -12.41 -6.94
C TYR A 109 0.28 -11.02 -7.17
N GLU A 110 0.45 -10.10 -6.23
CA GLU A 110 -0.07 -8.73 -6.36
C GLU A 110 0.57 -7.99 -7.54
N THR A 111 1.89 -8.17 -7.74
CA THR A 111 2.63 -7.56 -8.86
C THR A 111 2.10 -8.06 -10.20
N PHE A 112 1.91 -9.38 -10.35
CA PHE A 112 1.32 -9.95 -11.57
C PHE A 112 -0.14 -9.55 -11.75
N SER A 113 -0.92 -9.46 -10.67
CA SER A 113 -2.32 -9.03 -10.74
C SER A 113 -2.46 -7.57 -11.17
N LYS A 114 -1.54 -6.69 -10.75
CA LYS A 114 -1.47 -5.30 -11.25
C LYS A 114 -1.11 -5.25 -12.73
N LEU A 115 -0.13 -6.06 -13.16
CA LEU A 115 0.20 -6.19 -14.58
C LEU A 115 -1.02 -6.65 -15.39
N ALA A 116 -1.74 -7.66 -14.91
CA ALA A 116 -2.94 -8.16 -15.56
C ALA A 116 -4.04 -7.09 -15.67
N LYS A 117 -4.24 -6.27 -14.63
CA LYS A 117 -5.16 -5.12 -14.66
C LYS A 117 -4.77 -4.10 -15.73
N ILE A 118 -3.48 -3.78 -15.86
CA ILE A 118 -2.97 -2.87 -16.92
C ILE A 118 -3.26 -3.44 -18.32
N PHE A 119 -3.14 -4.76 -18.50
CA PHE A 119 -3.50 -5.43 -19.76
C PHE A 119 -5.01 -5.38 -20.05
N GLN A 120 -5.86 -5.42 -19.02
CA GLN A 120 -7.31 -5.28 -19.18
C GLN A 120 -7.74 -3.84 -19.45
N GLU A 121 -7.09 -2.86 -18.82
CA GLU A 121 -7.35 -1.42 -19.03
C GLU A 121 -6.86 -0.92 -20.39
N HIS A 122 -5.78 -1.53 -20.91
CA HIS A 122 -5.21 -1.24 -22.23
C HIS A 122 -5.16 -2.51 -23.09
N PRO A 123 -6.32 -2.99 -23.60
CA PRO A 123 -6.34 -4.19 -24.43
C PRO A 123 -5.53 -3.96 -25.71
N LEU A 124 -4.82 -5.01 -26.14
CA LEU A 124 -4.07 -5.00 -27.39
C LEU A 124 -5.04 -4.99 -28.56
N HIS A 125 -5.48 -3.80 -28.98
CA HIS A 125 -6.17 -3.65 -30.25
C HIS A 125 -5.15 -3.82 -31.37
N GLY A 126 -5.37 -4.80 -32.24
CA GLY A 126 -4.74 -4.81 -33.55
C GLY A 126 -5.23 -3.60 -34.33
N CYS A 127 -4.32 -2.82 -34.91
CA CYS A 127 -4.70 -1.76 -35.84
C CYS A 127 -5.33 -2.38 -37.09
N LEU A 128 -6.63 -2.70 -37.05
CA LEU A 128 -7.41 -2.81 -38.27
C LEU A 128 -7.77 -1.37 -38.68
N GLY A 129 -7.06 -0.87 -39.69
CA GLY A 129 -7.32 0.46 -40.24
C GLY A 129 -8.78 0.59 -40.65
N SER A 130 -9.52 1.45 -39.96
CA SER A 130 -10.76 1.97 -40.51
C SER A 130 -10.38 3.10 -41.46
N ASN A 131 -10.40 2.79 -42.75
CA ASN A 131 -10.62 3.79 -43.79
C ASN A 131 -12.01 4.40 -43.54
N GLY A 132 -12.09 5.39 -42.67
CA GLY A 132 -13.28 6.16 -42.36
C GLY A 132 -12.94 7.63 -42.45
N SER A 133 -13.11 8.21 -43.64
CA SER A 133 -13.19 9.65 -43.82
C SER A 133 -14.36 10.19 -42.97
N GLY A 134 -14.04 10.80 -41.83
CA GLY A 134 -15.04 11.30 -40.88
C GLY A 134 -14.54 12.49 -40.07
N ALA A 135 -14.59 13.67 -40.69
CA ALA A 135 -14.72 15.02 -40.12
C ALA A 135 -14.06 15.34 -38.76
N ALA A 136 -13.00 16.15 -38.81
CA ALA A 136 -12.52 16.93 -37.67
C ALA A 136 -13.57 17.97 -37.23
N ALA A 137 -14.28 17.70 -36.13
CA ALA A 137 -15.09 18.69 -35.44
C ALA A 137 -14.18 19.54 -34.53
N TRP A 138 -13.94 20.78 -34.95
CA TRP A 138 -13.28 21.80 -34.14
C TRP A 138 -14.28 22.32 -33.09
N GLY A 139 -14.09 21.96 -31.83
CA GLY A 139 -14.85 22.49 -30.69
C GLY A 139 -13.91 23.16 -29.69
N ASN A 140 -14.05 24.48 -29.54
CA ASN A 140 -13.38 25.28 -28.51
C ASN A 140 -13.95 24.92 -27.13
N GLY A 141 -13.12 24.32 -26.26
CA GLY A 141 -13.50 24.01 -24.89
C GLY A 141 -12.28 23.64 -24.05
N SER A 142 -12.10 24.37 -22.95
CA SER A 142 -11.12 24.22 -21.86
C SER A 142 -10.42 22.84 -21.77
N VAL A 143 -9.09 22.88 -21.88
CA VAL A 143 -8.18 21.74 -21.68
C VAL A 143 -8.23 21.29 -20.21
N VAL A 144 -9.18 20.42 -19.91
CA VAL A 144 -9.06 19.46 -18.81
C VAL A 144 -8.13 18.36 -19.33
N PRO A 145 -7.07 17.94 -18.62
CA PRO A 145 -6.27 16.80 -19.06
C PRO A 145 -7.14 15.56 -18.93
N ALA A 146 -7.80 15.18 -20.03
CA ALA A 146 -8.49 13.92 -20.15
C ALA A 146 -7.44 12.81 -20.00
N GLU A 147 -7.66 11.96 -19.00
CA GLU A 147 -6.94 10.70 -18.81
C GLU A 147 -6.98 9.93 -20.13
N VAL A 148 -5.83 9.83 -20.81
CA VAL A 148 -5.73 9.24 -22.15
C VAL A 148 -5.85 7.72 -22.03
N ARG A 149 -7.09 7.23 -21.92
CA ARG A 149 -7.43 5.80 -21.99
C ARG A 149 -7.27 5.31 -23.43
N GLY A 150 -6.66 4.12 -23.59
CA GLY A 150 -6.61 3.42 -24.87
C GLY A 150 -5.39 3.70 -25.76
N GLN A 151 -4.24 4.11 -25.22
CA GLN A 151 -3.00 4.12 -26.02
C GLN A 151 -2.62 2.68 -26.42
N PRO A 152 -2.49 2.37 -27.72
CA PRO A 152 -1.93 1.10 -28.16
C PRO A 152 -0.49 1.00 -27.65
N ASN A 153 -0.10 -0.18 -27.18
CA ASN A 153 1.24 -0.56 -26.71
C ASN A 153 1.63 -0.20 -25.26
N THR A 154 0.80 0.49 -24.47
CA THR A 154 1.10 0.77 -23.06
C THR A 154 1.25 -0.52 -22.23
N ALA A 155 0.38 -1.51 -22.46
CA ALA A 155 0.47 -2.80 -21.78
C ALA A 155 1.78 -3.54 -22.08
N LEU A 156 2.19 -3.57 -23.37
CA LEU A 156 3.43 -4.23 -23.79
C LEU A 156 4.66 -3.50 -23.23
N LEU A 157 4.68 -2.17 -23.28
CA LEU A 157 5.75 -1.37 -22.68
C LEU A 157 5.86 -1.62 -21.17
N SER A 158 4.73 -1.69 -20.45
CA SER A 158 4.73 -1.97 -19.01
C SER A 158 5.28 -3.36 -18.69
N LEU A 159 4.98 -4.38 -19.51
CA LEU A 159 5.54 -5.72 -19.39
C LEU A 159 7.06 -5.73 -19.63
N VAL A 160 7.52 -5.06 -20.69
CA VAL A 160 8.95 -4.96 -21.02
C VAL A 160 9.72 -4.23 -19.92
N LEU A 161 9.16 -3.15 -19.37
CA LEU A 161 9.78 -2.41 -18.27
C LEU A 161 9.84 -3.25 -16.99
N MET A 162 8.76 -3.96 -16.64
CA MET A 162 8.74 -4.86 -15.48
C MET A 162 9.79 -5.98 -15.62
N ALA A 163 9.80 -6.69 -16.75
CA ALA A 163 10.76 -7.76 -16.99
C ALA A 163 12.20 -7.23 -17.06
N GLY A 164 12.43 -6.12 -17.78
CA GLY A 164 13.75 -5.51 -17.94
C GLY A 164 14.35 -5.07 -16.62
N THR A 165 13.59 -4.36 -15.78
CA THR A 165 14.06 -3.93 -14.45
C THR A 165 14.34 -5.12 -13.53
N PHE A 166 13.52 -6.17 -13.57
CA PHE A 166 13.76 -7.40 -12.82
C PHE A 166 15.06 -8.09 -13.23
N PHE A 167 15.28 -8.29 -14.54
CA PHE A 167 16.51 -8.91 -15.05
C PHE A 167 17.74 -8.07 -14.72
N ILE A 168 17.69 -6.75 -14.94
CA ILE A 168 18.80 -5.85 -14.60
C ILE A 168 19.13 -5.95 -13.11
N ALA A 169 18.13 -5.87 -12.22
CA ALA A 169 18.34 -5.99 -10.78
C ALA A 169 18.92 -7.38 -10.39
N PHE A 170 18.43 -8.45 -11.01
CA PHE A 170 18.93 -9.81 -10.79
C PHE A 170 20.40 -9.96 -11.21
N PHE A 171 20.76 -9.45 -12.40
CA PHE A 171 22.13 -9.45 -12.89
C PHE A 171 23.04 -8.58 -12.01
N LEU A 172 22.61 -7.39 -11.61
CA LEU A 172 23.36 -6.51 -10.69
C LEU A 172 23.59 -7.18 -9.32
N ARG A 173 22.63 -7.95 -8.82
CA ARG A 173 22.79 -8.73 -7.57
C ARG A 173 23.83 -9.84 -7.72
N LYS A 174 23.79 -10.59 -8.82
CA LYS A 174 24.82 -11.61 -9.11
C LYS A 174 26.19 -10.99 -9.33
N PHE A 175 26.24 -9.83 -9.97
CA PHE A 175 27.47 -9.10 -10.24
C PHE A 175 28.11 -8.58 -8.95
N LYS A 176 27.32 -8.07 -8.00
CA LYS A 176 27.80 -7.62 -6.68
C LYS A 176 28.44 -8.74 -5.85
N ASN A 177 27.94 -9.97 -5.98
CA ASN A 177 28.50 -11.15 -5.30
C ASN A 177 29.60 -11.85 -6.10
N SER A 178 29.89 -11.38 -7.32
CA SER A 178 30.95 -11.91 -8.16
C SER A 178 32.31 -11.34 -7.71
N ARG A 179 33.37 -12.12 -7.90
CA ARG A 179 34.77 -11.73 -7.63
C ARG A 179 35.29 -10.56 -8.47
N PHE A 180 34.47 -10.04 -9.39
CA PHE A 180 34.89 -9.06 -10.39
C PHE A 180 35.16 -7.65 -9.84
N PHE A 181 34.72 -7.33 -8.62
CA PHE A 181 35.02 -6.05 -7.96
C PHE A 181 35.66 -6.28 -6.58
N PRO A 182 37.00 -6.21 -6.44
CA PRO A 182 37.63 -6.07 -5.14
C PRO A 182 37.22 -4.72 -4.54
N GLY A 183 37.04 -4.71 -3.21
CA GLY A 183 36.27 -3.70 -2.49
C GLY A 183 36.62 -2.24 -2.78
N ARG A 184 35.57 -1.41 -2.68
CA ARG A 184 35.53 0.07 -2.80
C ARG A 184 35.49 0.61 -4.23
N VAL A 185 34.38 0.39 -4.92
CA VAL A 185 33.82 1.42 -5.79
C VAL A 185 32.74 2.16 -4.99
N PRO A 186 32.98 3.41 -4.52
CA PRO A 186 31.89 4.25 -4.07
C PRO A 186 30.88 4.36 -5.22
N ALA A 187 29.59 4.27 -4.89
CA ALA A 187 28.49 4.24 -5.84
C ALA A 187 28.52 5.46 -6.79
N PHE A 188 29.15 5.30 -7.95
CA PHE A 188 29.12 6.23 -9.06
C PHE A 188 28.06 5.76 -10.05
N LEU A 189 26.83 5.54 -9.56
CA LEU A 189 25.68 5.39 -10.44
C LEU A 189 25.06 6.79 -10.58
N PRO A 190 24.89 7.34 -11.80
CA PRO A 190 24.14 8.56 -11.99
C PRO A 190 22.72 8.38 -11.46
N PRO A 191 22.06 9.45 -10.95
CA PRO A 191 20.70 9.36 -10.43
C PRO A 191 19.78 8.77 -11.50
N ILE A 192 19.15 7.65 -11.15
CA ILE A 192 18.19 6.93 -11.98
C ILE A 192 17.07 7.91 -12.36
N PRO A 193 16.66 8.02 -13.64
CA PRO A 193 15.56 8.89 -14.03
C PRO A 193 14.30 8.52 -13.22
N PRO A 194 13.51 9.50 -12.75
CA PRO A 194 12.34 9.21 -11.94
C PRO A 194 11.40 8.27 -12.73
N PRO A 195 10.90 7.19 -12.11
CA PRO A 195 9.90 6.33 -12.75
C PRO A 195 8.65 7.16 -13.12
N GLN A 196 7.82 6.60 -14.02
CA GLN A 196 6.56 7.20 -14.49
C GLN A 196 5.89 8.04 -13.40
N LYS A 197 5.60 9.31 -13.74
CA LYS A 197 5.10 10.38 -12.85
C LYS A 197 4.29 9.81 -11.68
N LEU A 198 4.95 9.66 -10.55
CA LEU A 198 4.30 9.44 -9.26
C LEU A 198 3.41 10.66 -9.03
N SER A 199 2.11 10.43 -8.98
CA SER A 199 1.14 11.48 -8.66
C SER A 199 1.27 11.81 -7.18
N VAL A 200 2.24 12.67 -6.86
CA VAL A 200 2.39 13.23 -5.53
C VAL A 200 1.36 14.36 -5.40
N PRO A 201 0.47 14.34 -4.40
CA PRO A 201 -0.48 15.42 -4.19
C PRO A 201 0.28 16.74 -3.98
N SER A 202 -0.17 17.81 -4.64
CA SER A 202 0.46 19.13 -4.63
C SER A 202 0.34 19.88 -3.29
N GLY A 203 -0.36 19.31 -2.30
CA GLY A 203 -0.49 19.86 -0.96
C GLY A 203 -0.84 18.81 0.09
N PHE A 204 -0.50 19.11 1.35
CA PHE A 204 -0.91 18.34 2.52
C PHE A 204 -2.36 18.69 2.90
N SER A 205 -3.33 18.11 2.20
CA SER A 205 -4.75 18.24 2.53
C SER A 205 -5.36 16.86 2.74
N VAL A 206 -6.40 16.78 3.58
CA VAL A 206 -7.27 15.60 3.63
C VAL A 206 -7.84 15.38 2.23
N THR A 207 -7.94 14.13 1.78
CA THR A 207 -8.32 13.78 0.40
C THR A 207 -9.72 14.28 0.02
N ALA A 208 -10.57 14.56 1.02
CA ALA A 208 -11.84 15.27 0.86
C ALA A 208 -12.04 16.29 2.01
N PRO A 209 -11.57 17.55 1.87
CA PRO A 209 -11.68 18.55 2.93
C PRO A 209 -13.12 19.04 3.15
N GLU A 210 -14.02 18.84 2.17
CA GLU A 210 -15.42 19.26 2.26
C GLU A 210 -16.33 18.24 3.00
N GLN A 211 -15.84 17.01 3.23
CA GLN A 211 -16.66 15.95 3.85
C GLN A 211 -16.20 15.56 5.26
N ARG A 212 -14.99 15.95 5.69
CA ARG A 212 -14.38 15.44 6.93
C ARG A 212 -13.27 16.34 7.48
N GLY A 213 -13.16 16.43 8.81
CA GLY A 213 -12.01 16.99 9.53
C GLY A 213 -10.90 15.96 9.82
N TRP A 214 -9.75 16.44 10.31
CA TRP A 214 -8.61 15.58 10.72
C TRP A 214 -8.94 14.62 11.86
N VAL A 215 -9.80 15.06 12.79
CA VAL A 215 -10.28 14.25 13.92
C VAL A 215 -11.64 13.68 13.58
N ILE A 216 -11.80 12.38 13.82
CA ILE A 216 -13.04 11.63 13.58
C ILE A 216 -13.72 11.42 14.92
N ASN A 217 -15.01 11.71 14.99
CA ASN A 217 -15.80 11.41 16.17
C ASN A 217 -16.02 9.89 16.26
N PRO A 218 -15.67 9.24 17.38
CA PRO A 218 -15.79 7.78 17.53
C PRO A 218 -17.25 7.30 17.61
N LEU A 219 -18.21 8.21 17.77
CA LEU A 219 -19.64 7.91 17.88
C LEU A 219 -20.40 7.98 16.54
N GLY A 220 -19.73 8.39 15.45
CA GLY A 220 -20.37 8.65 14.15
C GLY A 220 -20.24 10.11 13.72
N GLN A 221 -20.03 10.35 12.42
CA GLN A 221 -20.14 11.71 11.83
C GLN A 221 -21.43 11.88 11.01
N ARG A 222 -21.91 10.82 10.34
CA ARG A 222 -23.14 10.85 9.54
C ARG A 222 -24.27 9.95 10.06
N SER A 223 -23.94 8.84 10.73
CA SER A 223 -24.91 7.91 11.33
C SER A 223 -24.40 7.40 12.67
N ASP A 224 -25.32 7.05 13.58
CA ASP A 224 -24.96 6.45 14.86
C ASP A 224 -24.27 5.11 14.62
N PHE A 225 -23.01 4.99 15.05
CA PHE A 225 -22.27 3.76 14.87
C PHE A 225 -22.81 2.67 15.82
N PRO A 226 -23.18 1.49 15.31
CA PRO A 226 -23.81 0.48 16.15
C PRO A 226 -22.85 -0.06 17.23
N VAL A 227 -23.32 -0.11 18.47
CA VAL A 227 -22.54 -0.56 19.64
C VAL A 227 -22.04 -2.00 19.48
N TRP A 228 -22.83 -2.87 18.84
CA TRP A 228 -22.40 -4.24 18.56
C TRP A 228 -21.16 -4.29 17.68
N MET A 229 -21.04 -3.35 16.73
CA MET A 229 -19.89 -3.26 15.83
C MET A 229 -18.67 -2.69 16.54
N MET A 230 -18.86 -1.81 17.55
CA MET A 230 -17.75 -1.33 18.38
C MET A 230 -17.04 -2.50 19.09
N VAL A 231 -17.80 -3.44 19.63
CA VAL A 231 -17.23 -4.65 20.24
C VAL A 231 -16.72 -5.63 19.19
N ALA A 232 -17.47 -5.86 18.11
CA ALA A 232 -17.07 -6.77 17.04
C ALA A 232 -15.77 -6.35 16.35
N SER A 233 -15.44 -5.04 16.34
CA SER A 233 -14.18 -4.51 15.81
C SER A 233 -12.92 -4.98 16.57
N GLY A 234 -13.07 -5.61 17.74
CA GLY A 234 -11.98 -6.29 18.43
C GLY A 234 -11.42 -7.48 17.64
N LEU A 235 -12.26 -8.18 16.87
CA LEU A 235 -11.82 -9.30 16.03
C LEU A 235 -10.85 -8.86 14.91
N PRO A 236 -11.20 -7.87 14.04
CA PRO A 236 -10.25 -7.34 13.07
C PRO A 236 -9.03 -6.71 13.73
N ALA A 237 -9.15 -6.09 14.91
CA ALA A 237 -8.01 -5.57 15.65
C ALA A 237 -7.02 -6.67 16.08
N ILE A 238 -7.51 -7.82 16.57
CA ILE A 238 -6.65 -8.98 16.89
C ILE A 238 -5.92 -9.47 15.63
N LEU A 239 -6.60 -9.54 14.50
CA LEU A 239 -5.98 -9.96 13.23
C LEU A 239 -4.88 -8.99 12.81
N VAL A 240 -5.13 -7.68 12.85
CA VAL A 240 -4.12 -6.66 12.53
C VAL A 240 -2.97 -6.70 13.52
N PHE A 241 -3.24 -6.90 14.82
CA PHE A 241 -2.20 -7.06 15.83
C PHE A 241 -1.30 -8.25 15.51
N ILE A 242 -1.87 -9.41 15.17
CA ILE A 242 -1.09 -10.60 14.79
C ILE A 242 -0.24 -10.33 13.54
N LEU A 243 -0.80 -9.67 12.52
CA LEU A 243 -0.05 -9.33 11.30
C LEU A 243 1.14 -8.42 11.61
N ILE A 244 0.92 -7.33 12.36
CA ILE A 244 1.98 -6.39 12.75
C ILE A 244 3.02 -7.09 13.64
N PHE A 245 2.58 -7.89 14.61
CA PHE A 245 3.46 -8.63 15.49
C PHE A 245 4.33 -9.63 14.70
N MET A 246 3.76 -10.42 13.81
CA MET A 246 4.53 -11.37 13.01
C MET A 246 5.49 -10.68 12.04
N GLU A 247 5.08 -9.57 11.42
CA GLU A 247 5.93 -8.79 10.52
C GLU A 247 7.13 -8.16 11.25
N THR A 248 6.90 -7.61 12.45
CA THR A 248 7.97 -7.05 13.28
C THR A 248 8.94 -8.12 13.79
N GLN A 249 8.47 -9.32 14.13
CA GLN A 249 9.32 -10.42 14.59
C GLN A 249 10.18 -11.06 13.50
N ILE A 250 9.74 -11.01 12.24
CA ILE A 250 10.57 -11.51 11.12
C ILE A 250 11.64 -10.48 10.73
N THR A 251 11.37 -9.21 10.98
CA THR A 251 12.28 -8.10 10.67
C THR A 251 13.33 -7.88 11.76
N THR A 252 13.05 -8.31 12.98
CA THR A 252 13.94 -8.20 14.15
C THR A 252 14.96 -9.34 14.18
#